data_AF-A0A3M2A4D6-F1
#
_entry.id   AF-A0A3M2A4D6-F1
#
_cell.length_a   1.000
_cell.length_b   1.000
_cell.length_c   1.000
_cell.angle_alpha   90.00
_cell.angle_beta   90.00
_cell.angle_gamma   90.00
#
_symmetry.space_group_name_H-M   'P 1'
#
loop_
_entity.id
_entity.type
_entity.pdbx_description
1 polymer ?
#
loop_
_entity_poly.entity_id
_entity_poly.type
_entity_poly.pdbx_seq_one_letter_code
_entity_poly.pdbx_strand_id
1 'polypeptide(L)'
;MLAALAATASAAGGGCAPIRTSTTVRVLETGRKGAPTPEVPRGTHLAALGAVVEYRQWLDELTVRVRPVPVCADVRFSPVVVEARTVRRAGPAMGWELGLGAALTAFGAFGLARPEAISTARTDAAGEVYRDRATGLRLAGTMGSVGALLLVAGIVDAVRARDTVRHAAGVRGKLGDEVPCAVAFVPVAGRTLVVRVSGRTETVTLDAEGRGRLRLPPAPEAGPHPAGMSAFVGFDRNRAVRIPVVTPYGATARAPSQGVVTLEPARIRPPWEISDEGKAP
;
A
#
# COMPACT_ATOMS: atom_id res chain seq x y z
N MET A 1 -47.65 -32.75 -12.87
CA MET A 1 -47.07 -31.74 -13.78
C MET A 1 -46.50 -30.51 -13.04
N LEU A 2 -47.05 -30.11 -11.88
CA LEU A 2 -46.50 -29.04 -11.02
C LEU A 2 -45.19 -29.39 -10.27
N ALA A 3 -44.90 -30.67 -10.02
CA ALA A 3 -43.67 -31.09 -9.35
C ALA A 3 -42.39 -30.98 -10.22
N ALA A 4 -42.52 -30.87 -11.55
CA ALA A 4 -41.38 -30.78 -12.46
C ALA A 4 -40.86 -29.34 -12.66
N LEU A 5 -41.68 -28.32 -12.37
CA LEU A 5 -41.27 -26.92 -12.40
C LEU A 5 -40.54 -26.49 -11.11
N ALA A 6 -40.72 -27.20 -9.99
CA ALA A 6 -40.02 -26.88 -8.75
C ALA A 6 -38.55 -27.33 -8.75
N ALA A 7 -38.19 -28.35 -9.54
CA ALA A 7 -36.81 -28.86 -9.60
C ALA A 7 -35.88 -28.03 -10.52
N THR A 8 -36.43 -27.23 -11.44
CA THR A 8 -35.64 -26.35 -12.32
C THR A 8 -35.29 -25.01 -11.66
N ALA A 9 -36.02 -24.58 -10.62
CA ALA A 9 -35.71 -23.36 -9.88
C ALA A 9 -34.50 -23.53 -8.93
N SER A 10 -34.24 -24.75 -8.42
CA SER A 10 -33.15 -25.01 -7.46
C SER A 10 -31.76 -25.09 -8.11
N ALA A 11 -31.68 -25.28 -9.44
CA ALA A 11 -30.43 -25.29 -10.19
C ALA A 11 -30.01 -23.90 -10.70
N ALA A 12 -30.91 -22.91 -10.65
CA ALA A 12 -30.60 -21.51 -10.95
C ALA A 12 -29.85 -20.80 -9.81
N GLY A 13 -29.61 -21.49 -8.69
CA GLY A 13 -28.60 -21.11 -7.69
C GLY A 13 -27.16 -21.38 -8.13
N GLY A 14 -26.93 -21.53 -9.44
CA GLY A 14 -25.63 -21.66 -10.09
C GLY A 14 -24.71 -20.56 -9.57
N GLY A 15 -23.79 -20.99 -8.72
CA GLY A 15 -22.82 -20.14 -8.07
C GLY A 15 -22.13 -19.27 -9.10
N CYS A 16 -21.97 -17.99 -8.79
CA CYS A 16 -21.08 -17.10 -9.52
C CYS A 16 -19.76 -17.84 -9.74
N ALA A 17 -19.52 -18.32 -10.96
CA ALA A 17 -18.28 -19.01 -11.28
C ALA A 17 -17.14 -18.09 -10.84
N PRO A 18 -16.17 -18.56 -10.02
CA PRO A 18 -15.21 -17.67 -9.41
C PRO A 18 -14.34 -17.03 -10.48
N ILE A 19 -14.61 -15.76 -10.78
CA ILE A 19 -13.77 -14.96 -11.67
C ILE A 19 -12.53 -14.58 -10.88
N ARG A 20 -11.39 -15.16 -11.25
CA ARG A 20 -10.10 -14.73 -10.69
C ARG A 20 -9.75 -13.39 -11.32
N THR A 21 -9.70 -12.37 -10.48
CA THR A 21 -9.24 -11.04 -10.86
C THR A 21 -7.82 -10.86 -10.36
N SER A 22 -6.91 -10.49 -11.24
CA SER A 22 -5.58 -10.02 -10.87
C SER A 22 -5.38 -8.63 -11.42
N THR A 23 -5.02 -7.69 -10.54
CA THR A 23 -4.71 -6.32 -10.93
C THR A 23 -3.22 -6.15 -10.88
N THR A 24 -2.63 -5.82 -12.02
CA THR A 24 -1.22 -5.43 -12.12
C THR A 24 -1.16 -3.94 -12.40
N VAL A 25 -0.40 -3.22 -11.58
CA VAL A 25 -0.17 -1.79 -11.73
C VAL A 25 1.24 -1.59 -12.28
N ARG A 26 1.35 -0.88 -13.40
CA ARG A 26 2.63 -0.51 -14.02
C ARG A 26 2.71 0.99 -14.13
N VAL A 27 3.85 1.55 -13.74
CA VAL A 27 4.15 2.97 -13.93
C VAL A 27 4.99 3.09 -15.20
N LEU A 28 4.44 3.76 -16.21
CA LEU A 28 5.10 4.01 -17.48
C LEU A 28 5.61 5.46 -17.49
N GLU A 29 6.91 5.64 -17.71
CA GLU A 29 7.48 6.96 -17.93
C GLU A 29 6.93 7.52 -19.26
N THR A 30 6.34 8.71 -19.22
CA THR A 30 5.68 9.29 -20.38
C THR A 30 6.73 9.91 -21.31
N GLY A 31 7.37 9.10 -22.14
CA GLY A 31 8.25 9.59 -23.23
C GLY A 31 7.49 10.23 -24.41
N ARG A 32 6.17 10.38 -24.30
CA ARG A 32 5.30 10.79 -25.40
C ARG A 32 5.28 12.32 -25.51
N LYS A 33 5.93 12.86 -26.54
CA LYS A 33 5.76 14.26 -26.98
C LYS A 33 4.26 14.59 -27.06
N GLY A 34 3.80 15.57 -26.28
CA GLY A 34 2.44 16.11 -26.38
C GLY A 34 1.43 15.69 -25.31
N ALA A 35 1.80 14.89 -24.30
CA ALA A 35 0.95 14.75 -23.12
C ALA A 35 0.93 16.09 -22.35
N PRO A 36 -0.25 16.59 -21.93
CA PRO A 36 -0.33 17.80 -21.12
C PRO A 36 0.52 17.57 -19.87
N THR A 37 1.61 18.30 -19.78
CA THR A 37 2.50 18.24 -18.63
C THR A 37 1.78 19.04 -17.56
N PRO A 38 1.29 18.44 -16.45
CA PRO A 38 0.78 19.24 -15.36
C PRO A 38 1.89 20.22 -14.96
N GLU A 39 1.55 21.48 -14.72
CA GLU A 39 2.52 22.44 -14.17
C GLU A 39 2.98 21.87 -12.83
N VAL A 40 4.18 21.30 -12.86
CA VAL A 40 4.77 20.68 -11.70
C VAL A 40 5.38 21.80 -10.88
N PRO A 41 4.93 22.03 -9.63
CA PRO A 41 5.61 22.96 -8.75
C PRO A 41 7.04 22.47 -8.53
N ARG A 42 8.02 23.29 -8.91
CA ARG A 42 9.40 23.10 -8.47
C ARG A 42 9.45 23.50 -7.01
N GLY A 43 9.93 22.60 -6.17
CA GLY A 43 10.03 22.81 -4.74
C GLY A 43 11.33 22.25 -4.20
N THR A 44 11.90 22.96 -3.23
CA THR A 44 12.92 22.41 -2.35
C THR A 44 12.21 21.63 -1.25
N HIS A 45 12.65 20.41 -1.01
CA HIS A 45 12.09 19.58 0.06
C HIS A 45 13.18 19.22 1.06
N LEU A 46 12.82 19.16 2.33
CA LEU A 46 13.70 18.70 3.39
C LEU A 46 13.94 17.19 3.22
N ALA A 47 15.12 16.82 2.73
CA ALA A 47 15.49 15.44 2.42
C ALA A 47 16.05 14.72 3.66
N ALA A 48 16.80 15.43 4.49
CA ALA A 48 17.31 14.90 5.75
C ALA A 48 17.45 15.99 6.80
N LEU A 49 17.46 15.60 8.07
CA LEU A 49 17.68 16.50 9.18
C LEU A 49 18.80 15.93 10.07
N GLY A 50 19.96 16.57 10.02
CA GLY A 50 21.06 16.36 10.95
C GLY A 50 21.03 17.35 12.10
N ALA A 51 21.98 17.22 13.01
CA ALA A 51 22.18 18.20 14.08
C ALA A 51 23.65 18.26 14.50
N VAL A 52 24.10 19.43 14.91
CA VAL A 52 25.38 19.64 15.56
C VAL A 52 25.11 19.95 17.02
N VAL A 53 25.70 19.16 17.91
CA VAL A 53 25.55 19.30 19.36
C VAL A 53 26.84 19.85 19.91
N GLU A 54 26.83 21.13 20.27
CA GLU A 54 27.89 21.78 21.03
C GLU A 54 27.60 21.54 22.51
N TYR A 55 28.58 21.07 23.27
CA TYR A 55 28.44 20.92 24.72
C TYR A 55 29.55 21.65 25.44
N ARG A 56 29.21 22.17 26.62
CA ARG A 56 30.15 22.76 27.56
C ARG A 56 29.77 22.30 28.95
N GLN A 57 30.70 21.64 29.60
CA GLN A 57 30.58 21.22 30.98
C GLN A 57 31.44 22.12 31.86
N TRP A 58 30.85 22.61 32.94
CA TRP A 58 31.54 23.36 33.98
C TRP A 58 31.08 22.84 35.33
N LEU A 59 31.98 22.18 36.06
CA LEU A 59 31.66 21.49 37.32
C LEU A 59 30.50 20.50 37.12
N ASP A 60 29.40 20.70 37.84
CA ASP A 60 28.15 19.96 37.80
C ASP A 60 27.16 20.51 36.77
N GLU A 61 27.45 21.61 36.08
CA GLU A 61 26.56 22.16 35.04
C GLU A 61 26.98 21.69 33.65
N LEU A 62 26.07 21.02 32.94
CA LEU A 62 26.20 20.67 31.52
C LEU A 62 25.28 21.57 30.70
N THR A 63 25.88 22.46 29.91
CA THR A 63 25.17 23.23 28.89
C THR A 63 25.31 22.52 27.56
N VAL A 64 24.18 22.26 26.91
CA VAL A 64 24.12 21.68 25.57
C VAL A 64 23.45 22.69 24.65
N ARG A 65 24.03 22.92 23.46
CA ARG A 65 23.44 23.71 22.40
C ARG A 65 23.31 22.84 21.16
N VAL A 66 22.09 22.69 20.68
CA VAL A 66 21.78 21.92 19.49
C VAL A 66 21.51 22.89 18.35
N ARG A 67 22.23 22.71 17.24
CA ARG A 67 21.96 23.40 15.97
C ARG A 67 21.50 22.39 14.94
N PRO A 68 20.30 22.55 14.34
CA PRO A 68 19.84 21.67 13.29
C PRO A 68 20.67 21.92 12.03
N VAL A 69 20.99 20.85 11.30
CA VAL A 69 21.65 20.94 9.99
C VAL A 69 20.69 20.34 8.97
N PRO A 70 19.76 21.13 8.42
CA PRO A 70 18.81 20.65 7.46
C PRO A 70 19.48 20.45 6.09
N VAL A 71 19.21 19.30 5.47
CA VAL A 71 19.65 18.96 4.12
C VAL A 71 18.42 18.96 3.23
N CYS A 72 18.45 19.76 2.18
CA CYS A 72 17.38 19.91 1.21
C CYS A 72 17.76 19.17 -0.07
N ALA A 73 16.76 18.74 -0.83
CA ALA A 73 16.95 18.28 -2.20
C ALA A 73 15.93 18.99 -3.10
N ASP A 74 16.37 19.32 -4.30
CA ASP A 74 15.47 19.77 -5.35
C ASP A 74 14.59 18.59 -5.78
N VAL A 75 13.28 18.79 -5.86
CA VAL A 75 12.38 17.74 -6.36
C VAL A 75 11.98 18.04 -7.78
N ARG A 76 12.28 17.09 -8.66
CA ARG A 76 11.82 17.11 -10.05
C ARG A 76 10.70 16.10 -10.18
N PHE A 77 9.48 16.57 -10.46
CA PHE A 77 8.42 15.65 -10.81
C PHE A 77 8.41 15.42 -12.32
N SER A 78 8.44 14.16 -12.71
CA SER A 78 8.24 13.72 -14.08
C SER A 78 6.81 13.22 -14.27
N PRO A 79 6.11 13.58 -15.36
CA PRO A 79 4.82 12.98 -15.67
C PRO A 79 4.99 11.47 -15.85
N VAL A 80 4.07 10.71 -15.28
CA VAL A 80 3.99 9.25 -15.45
C VAL A 80 2.57 8.86 -15.79
N VAL A 81 2.41 7.79 -16.55
CA VAL A 81 1.11 7.16 -16.75
C VAL A 81 1.07 5.90 -15.92
N VAL A 82 0.12 5.82 -15.00
CA VAL A 82 -0.14 4.60 -14.24
C VAL A 82 -1.13 3.77 -15.04
N GLU A 83 -0.65 2.63 -15.54
CA GLU A 83 -1.47 1.63 -16.20
C GLU A 83 -1.89 0.59 -15.15
N ALA A 84 -3.18 0.59 -14.82
CA ALA A 84 -3.81 -0.47 -14.06
C ALA A 84 -4.44 -1.46 -15.03
N ARG A 85 -3.83 -2.63 -15.17
CA ARG A 85 -4.36 -3.74 -15.96
C ARG A 85 -5.01 -4.73 -15.02
N THR A 86 -6.34 -4.84 -15.09
CA THR A 86 -7.11 -5.88 -14.41
C THR A 86 -7.34 -7.01 -15.39
N VAL A 87 -6.62 -8.11 -15.20
CA VAL A 87 -6.82 -9.35 -15.95
C VAL A 87 -7.91 -10.16 -15.26
N ARG A 88 -8.95 -10.52 -16.02
CA ARG A 88 -10.06 -11.35 -15.53
C ARG A 88 -9.99 -12.68 -16.25
N ARG A 89 -9.68 -13.76 -15.53
CA ARG A 89 -9.66 -15.10 -16.12
C ARG A 89 -10.97 -15.81 -15.80
N ALA A 90 -11.71 -16.13 -16.85
CA ALA A 90 -12.82 -17.07 -16.80
C ALA A 90 -12.32 -18.43 -16.28
N GLY A 91 -13.00 -18.98 -15.29
CA GLY A 91 -12.75 -20.35 -14.84
C GLY A 91 -13.24 -21.38 -15.87
N PRO A 92 -12.79 -22.64 -15.80
CA PRO A 92 -13.26 -23.71 -16.69
C PRO A 92 -14.77 -23.93 -16.63
N ALA A 93 -15.42 -23.59 -15.52
CA ALA A 93 -16.87 -23.64 -15.34
C ALA A 93 -17.64 -22.83 -16.39
N MET A 94 -17.07 -21.72 -16.85
CA MET A 94 -17.71 -20.86 -17.84
C MET A 94 -17.80 -21.50 -19.23
N GLY A 95 -16.77 -22.28 -19.62
CA GLY A 95 -16.81 -23.06 -20.85
C GLY A 95 -17.85 -24.18 -20.78
N TRP A 96 -18.05 -24.75 -19.59
CA TRP A 96 -19.07 -25.78 -19.34
C TRP A 96 -20.49 -25.22 -19.49
N GLU A 97 -20.79 -24.05 -18.94
CA GLU A 97 -22.11 -23.41 -19.05
C GLU A 97 -22.45 -23.03 -20.51
N LEU A 98 -21.49 -22.46 -21.24
CA LEU A 98 -21.65 -22.17 -22.67
C LEU A 98 -21.86 -23.46 -23.48
N GLY A 99 -21.10 -24.51 -23.19
CA GLY A 99 -21.24 -25.82 -23.84
C GLY A 99 -22.60 -26.47 -23.58
N LEU A 100 -23.06 -26.47 -22.32
CA LEU A 100 -24.36 -27.00 -21.93
C LEU A 100 -25.51 -26.20 -22.55
N GLY A 101 -25.42 -24.86 -22.53
CA GLY A 101 -26.41 -23.99 -23.18
C GLY A 101 -26.49 -24.25 -24.69
N ALA A 102 -25.35 -24.37 -25.37
CA ALA A 102 -25.29 -24.71 -26.78
C ALA A 102 -25.90 -26.08 -27.08
N ALA A 103 -25.57 -27.09 -26.26
CA ALA A 103 -26.08 -28.45 -26.42
C ALA A 103 -27.62 -28.51 -26.22
N LEU A 104 -28.15 -27.86 -25.18
CA LEU A 104 -29.59 -27.80 -24.92
C LEU A 104 -30.34 -27.04 -26.02
N THR A 105 -29.77 -25.94 -26.51
CA THR A 105 -30.35 -25.17 -27.61
C THR A 105 -30.38 -26.00 -28.90
N ALA A 106 -29.28 -26.69 -29.22
CA ALA A 106 -29.21 -27.57 -30.38
C ALA A 106 -30.19 -28.75 -30.28
N PHE A 107 -30.31 -29.36 -29.09
CA PHE A 107 -31.28 -30.43 -28.83
C PHE A 107 -32.72 -29.93 -28.97
N GLY A 108 -33.03 -28.75 -28.41
CA GLY A 108 -34.33 -28.12 -28.57
C GLY A 108 -34.66 -27.82 -30.04
N ALA A 109 -33.71 -27.26 -30.80
CA ALA A 109 -33.87 -26.99 -32.22
C ALA A 109 -34.09 -28.27 -33.04
N PHE A 110 -33.31 -29.32 -32.77
CA PHE A 110 -33.49 -30.64 -33.37
C PHE A 110 -34.89 -31.20 -33.06
N GLY A 111 -35.32 -31.06 -31.81
CA GLY A 111 -36.63 -31.49 -31.37
C GLY A 111 -37.80 -30.75 -32.02
N LEU A 112 -37.64 -29.46 -32.29
CA LEU A 112 -38.63 -28.67 -33.04
C LEU A 112 -38.66 -29.08 -34.52
N ALA A 113 -37.52 -29.45 -35.10
CA ALA A 113 -37.44 -29.94 -36.48
C ALA A 113 -37.99 -31.38 -36.64
N ARG A 114 -37.86 -32.22 -35.61
CA ARG A 114 -38.33 -33.62 -35.59
C ARG A 114 -39.00 -33.99 -34.27
N PRO A 115 -40.23 -33.51 -34.00
CA PRO A 115 -40.89 -33.73 -32.71
C PRO A 115 -41.20 -35.21 -32.44
N GLU A 116 -41.38 -36.01 -33.49
CA GLU A 116 -41.58 -37.46 -33.37
C GLU A 116 -40.35 -38.22 -32.85
N ALA A 117 -39.14 -37.65 -32.93
CA ALA A 117 -37.92 -38.29 -32.44
C ALA A 117 -37.81 -38.28 -30.90
N ILE A 118 -38.53 -37.38 -30.23
CA ILE A 118 -38.50 -37.14 -28.77
C ILE A 118 -39.85 -37.37 -28.09
N SER A 119 -40.94 -37.52 -28.85
CA SER A 119 -42.24 -37.88 -28.29
C SER A 119 -42.24 -39.31 -27.77
N THR A 120 -42.84 -39.54 -26.59
CA THR A 120 -43.12 -40.90 -26.12
C THR A 120 -44.22 -41.54 -26.96
N ALA A 121 -44.08 -42.83 -27.23
CA ALA A 121 -45.15 -43.62 -27.80
C ALA A 121 -46.30 -43.71 -26.80
N ARG A 122 -47.54 -43.48 -27.25
CA ARG A 122 -48.76 -43.72 -26.49
C ARG A 122 -49.62 -44.70 -27.24
N THR A 123 -50.29 -45.56 -26.49
CA THR A 123 -51.31 -46.44 -27.03
C THR A 123 -52.67 -45.76 -26.84
N ASP A 124 -53.47 -45.70 -27.89
CA ASP A 124 -54.84 -45.19 -27.79
C ASP A 124 -55.81 -46.24 -27.21
N ALA A 125 -57.09 -45.88 -27.09
CA ALA A 125 -58.12 -46.79 -26.59
C ALA A 125 -58.42 -47.98 -27.54
N ALA A 126 -57.98 -47.90 -28.80
CA ALA A 126 -58.10 -48.95 -29.80
C ALA A 126 -56.88 -49.90 -29.81
N GLY A 127 -55.84 -49.61 -29.02
CA GLY A 127 -54.61 -50.40 -28.97
C GLY A 127 -53.55 -49.95 -29.99
N GLU A 128 -53.80 -48.89 -30.76
CA GLU A 128 -52.87 -48.38 -31.75
C GLU A 128 -51.81 -47.49 -31.11
N VAL A 129 -50.55 -47.73 -31.48
CA VAL A 129 -49.42 -46.96 -30.97
C VAL A 129 -49.24 -45.71 -31.82
N TYR A 130 -49.57 -44.55 -31.27
CA TYR A 130 -49.32 -43.24 -31.88
C TYR A 130 -48.23 -42.46 -31.13
N ARG A 131 -47.57 -41.53 -31.81
CA ARG A 131 -46.60 -40.61 -31.21
C ARG A 131 -47.22 -39.24 -31.01
N ASP A 132 -47.25 -38.79 -29.75
CA ASP A 132 -47.79 -37.48 -29.39
C ASP A 132 -46.81 -36.34 -29.73
N ARG A 133 -46.97 -35.78 -30.94
CA ARG A 133 -46.17 -34.64 -31.43
C ARG A 133 -46.27 -33.42 -30.53
N ALA A 134 -47.41 -33.18 -29.87
CA ALA A 134 -47.59 -32.00 -29.04
C ALA A 134 -46.71 -32.06 -27.79
N THR A 135 -46.55 -33.25 -27.20
CA THR A 135 -45.61 -33.46 -26.09
C THR A 135 -44.16 -33.27 -26.55
N GLY A 136 -43.79 -33.77 -27.74
CA GLY A 136 -42.45 -33.55 -28.32
C GLY A 136 -42.12 -32.06 -28.54
N LEU A 137 -43.06 -31.29 -29.11
CA LEU A 137 -42.91 -29.84 -29.32
C LEU A 137 -42.76 -29.07 -28.01
N ARG A 138 -43.53 -29.44 -26.97
CA ARG A 138 -43.43 -28.81 -25.64
C ARG A 138 -42.07 -29.06 -25.00
N LEU A 139 -41.57 -30.30 -25.05
CA LEU A 139 -40.26 -30.65 -24.51
C LEU A 139 -39.12 -29.98 -25.27
N ALA A 140 -39.21 -29.93 -26.60
CA ALA A 140 -38.25 -29.24 -27.45
C ALA A 140 -38.20 -27.74 -27.16
N GLY A 141 -39.37 -27.11 -27.00
CA GLY A 141 -39.50 -25.69 -26.66
C GLY A 141 -38.95 -25.35 -25.27
N THR A 142 -39.19 -26.19 -24.26
CA THR A 142 -38.64 -25.95 -22.91
C THR A 142 -37.12 -26.12 -22.90
N MET A 143 -36.58 -27.17 -23.54
CA MET A 143 -35.12 -27.36 -23.62
C MET A 143 -34.45 -26.26 -24.43
N GLY A 144 -35.04 -25.85 -25.56
CA GLY A 144 -34.53 -24.76 -26.38
C GLY A 144 -34.52 -23.42 -25.65
N SER A 145 -35.59 -23.09 -24.91
CA SER A 145 -35.65 -21.84 -24.14
C SER A 145 -34.68 -21.82 -22.95
N VAL A 146 -34.53 -22.93 -22.22
CA VAL A 146 -33.52 -23.04 -21.14
C VAL A 146 -32.10 -22.93 -21.72
N GLY A 147 -31.82 -23.63 -22.82
CA GLY A 147 -30.53 -23.55 -23.50
C GLY A 147 -30.19 -22.12 -23.96
N ALA A 148 -31.16 -21.42 -24.55
CA ALA A 148 -31.00 -20.04 -24.99
C ALA A 148 -30.71 -19.08 -23.81
N LEU A 149 -31.40 -19.24 -22.69
CA LEU A 149 -31.14 -18.44 -21.48
C LEU A 149 -29.73 -18.69 -20.92
N LEU A 150 -29.29 -19.95 -20.87
CA LEU A 150 -27.93 -20.29 -20.44
C LEU A 150 -26.87 -19.70 -21.38
N LEU A 151 -27.10 -19.72 -22.70
CA LEU A 151 -26.20 -19.08 -23.67
C LEU A 151 -26.11 -17.56 -23.45
N VAL A 152 -27.25 -16.89 -23.27
CA VAL A 152 -27.27 -15.44 -23.02
C VAL A 152 -26.52 -15.10 -21.73
N ALA A 153 -26.73 -15.87 -20.65
CA ALA A 153 -26.00 -15.70 -19.40
C ALA A 153 -24.47 -15.86 -19.61
N GLY A 154 -24.05 -16.95 -20.27
CA GLY A 154 -22.63 -17.20 -20.57
C GLY A 154 -22.00 -16.11 -21.44
N ILE A 155 -22.75 -15.53 -22.40
CA ILE A 155 -22.29 -14.40 -23.21
C ILE A 155 -22.11 -13.14 -22.36
N VAL A 156 -23.07 -12.83 -21.48
CA VAL A 156 -22.97 -11.67 -20.58
C VAL A 156 -21.76 -11.80 -19.67
N ASP A 157 -21.52 -12.99 -19.11
CA ASP A 157 -20.35 -13.23 -18.30
C ASP A 157 -19.06 -13.15 -19.13
N ALA A 158 -19.08 -13.56 -20.42
CA ALA A 158 -17.92 -13.47 -21.31
C ALA A 158 -17.54 -12.02 -21.59
N VAL A 159 -18.55 -11.16 -21.73
CA VAL A 159 -18.35 -9.72 -21.87
C VAL A 159 -17.80 -9.12 -20.57
N ARG A 160 -18.32 -9.54 -19.41
CA ARG A 160 -17.86 -9.05 -18.08
C ARG A 160 -16.45 -9.54 -17.71
N ALA A 161 -16.04 -10.70 -18.22
CA ALA A 161 -14.71 -11.26 -18.04
C ALA A 161 -13.67 -10.65 -18.98
N ARG A 162 -14.02 -9.65 -19.82
CA ARG A 162 -13.02 -8.95 -20.63
C ARG A 162 -12.01 -8.21 -19.73
N ASP A 163 -10.75 -8.35 -20.09
CA ASP A 163 -9.66 -7.56 -19.52
C ASP A 163 -9.97 -6.07 -19.65
N THR A 164 -9.71 -5.32 -18.58
CA THR A 164 -9.83 -3.86 -18.60
C THR A 164 -8.49 -3.25 -18.30
N VAL A 165 -8.09 -2.30 -19.15
CA VAL A 165 -6.90 -1.48 -18.95
C VAL A 165 -7.40 -0.06 -18.64
N ARG A 166 -7.03 0.46 -17.48
CA ARG A 166 -7.28 1.86 -17.11
C ARG A 166 -5.95 2.59 -17.07
N HIS A 167 -5.90 3.72 -17.75
CA HIS A 167 -4.77 4.64 -17.69
C HIS A 167 -5.16 5.82 -16.81
N ALA A 168 -4.31 6.13 -15.84
CA ALA A 168 -4.41 7.34 -15.05
C ALA A 168 -3.14 8.18 -15.23
N ALA A 169 -3.31 9.47 -15.45
CA ALA A 169 -2.18 10.39 -15.42
C ALA A 169 -1.72 10.58 -13.96
N GLY A 170 -0.41 10.61 -13.74
CA GLY A 170 0.20 10.82 -12.44
C GLY A 170 1.51 11.59 -12.56
N VAL A 171 2.11 11.88 -11.40
CA VAL A 171 3.43 12.51 -11.31
C VAL A 171 4.32 11.68 -10.39
N ARG A 172 5.56 11.47 -10.80
CA ARG A 172 6.59 10.81 -9.99
C ARG A 172 7.64 11.83 -9.58
N GLY A 173 7.77 12.08 -8.29
CA GLY A 173 8.86 12.90 -7.75
C GLY A 173 10.17 12.11 -7.75
N LYS A 174 11.23 12.70 -8.30
CA LYS A 174 12.62 12.25 -8.11
C LYS A 174 13.35 13.33 -7.31
N LEU A 175 13.99 12.94 -6.22
CA LEU A 175 14.90 13.82 -5.50
C LEU A 175 16.17 14.01 -6.35
N GLY A 176 16.58 15.26 -6.50
CA GLY A 176 17.87 15.64 -7.06
C GLY A 176 18.96 15.58 -6.00
N ASP A 177 20.05 16.32 -6.26
CA ASP A 177 21.20 16.34 -5.39
C ASP A 177 20.88 16.96 -4.02
N GLU A 178 21.40 16.35 -2.97
CA GLU A 178 21.29 16.84 -1.61
C GLU A 178 22.22 18.04 -1.41
N VAL A 179 21.64 19.19 -1.04
CA VAL A 179 22.35 20.45 -0.78
C VAL A 179 21.95 21.02 0.59
N PRO A 180 22.82 21.80 1.26
CA PRO A 180 22.43 22.52 2.48
C PRO A 180 21.24 23.44 2.19
N CYS A 181 20.22 23.41 3.06
CA CYS A 181 19.06 24.29 2.88
C CYS A 181 19.47 25.76 2.98
N ALA A 182 18.97 26.59 2.06
CA ALA A 182 19.27 28.04 2.04
C ALA A 182 18.61 28.82 3.20
N VAL A 183 17.59 28.25 3.84
CA VAL A 183 16.84 28.90 4.93
C VAL A 183 17.21 28.25 6.27
N ALA A 184 17.50 29.08 7.27
CA ALA A 184 17.72 28.61 8.64
C ALA A 184 16.42 28.01 9.19
N PHE A 185 16.39 26.69 9.38
CA PHE A 185 15.26 25.97 9.97
C PHE A 185 15.40 26.02 11.50
N VAL A 186 14.37 26.47 12.24
CA VAL A 186 14.40 26.48 13.72
C VAL A 186 13.31 25.57 14.32
N PRO A 187 13.47 24.24 14.27
CA PRO A 187 12.52 23.29 14.87
C PRO A 187 12.95 22.79 16.25
N VAL A 188 13.98 23.37 16.88
CA VAL A 188 14.63 22.78 18.07
C VAL A 188 14.12 23.37 19.38
N ALA A 189 13.56 24.58 19.36
CA ALA A 189 12.95 25.20 20.51
C ALA A 189 11.78 24.36 21.06
N GLY A 190 11.70 24.22 22.39
CA GLY A 190 10.65 23.44 23.05
C GLY A 190 10.79 21.93 22.94
N ARG A 191 11.83 21.40 22.27
CA ARG A 191 12.10 19.97 22.26
C ARG A 191 12.71 19.52 23.59
N THR A 192 12.32 18.33 24.04
CA THR A 192 12.90 17.69 25.22
C THR A 192 14.10 16.84 24.82
N LEU A 193 15.27 17.18 25.34
CA LEU A 193 16.42 16.29 25.31
C LEU A 193 16.32 15.32 26.47
N VAL A 194 16.45 14.04 26.15
CA VAL A 194 16.67 13.00 27.16
C VAL A 194 18.17 12.90 27.37
N VAL A 195 18.63 13.04 28.61
CA VAL A 195 20.03 12.90 29.02
C VAL A 195 20.16 11.71 29.96
N ARG A 196 20.90 10.68 29.55
CA ARG A 196 21.16 9.51 30.41
C ARG A 196 22.56 9.60 31.00
N VAL A 197 22.67 9.65 32.33
CA VAL A 197 23.93 9.73 33.07
C VAL A 197 23.91 8.69 34.19
N SER A 198 24.84 7.72 34.16
CA SER A 198 25.01 6.72 35.23
C SER A 198 23.72 6.00 35.66
N GLY A 199 22.89 5.61 34.69
CA GLY A 199 21.62 4.92 34.94
C GLY A 199 20.45 5.82 35.32
N ARG A 200 20.67 7.12 35.55
CA ARG A 200 19.59 8.11 35.67
C ARG A 200 19.25 8.69 34.31
N THR A 201 17.96 8.91 34.09
CA THR A 201 17.44 9.60 32.91
C THR A 201 16.89 10.94 33.38
N GLU A 202 17.50 12.02 32.91
CA GLU A 202 16.99 13.37 33.11
C GLU A 202 16.49 13.92 31.77
N THR A 203 15.63 14.93 31.84
CA THR A 203 15.03 15.56 30.66
C THR A 203 15.17 17.06 30.77
N VAL A 204 15.64 17.70 29.70
CA VAL A 204 15.78 19.17 29.62
C VAL A 204 15.04 19.67 28.39
N THR A 205 14.27 20.75 28.55
CA THR A 205 13.61 21.41 27.43
C THR A 205 14.52 22.48 26.86
N LEU A 206 14.65 22.53 25.54
CA LEU A 206 15.50 23.50 24.85
C LEU A 206 14.82 24.86 24.72
N ASP A 207 15.59 25.93 24.92
CA ASP A 207 15.17 27.32 24.71
C ASP A 207 15.05 27.69 23.21
N ALA A 208 14.71 28.94 22.92
CA ALA A 208 14.54 29.46 21.56
C ALA A 208 15.82 29.32 20.71
N GLU A 209 16.99 29.38 21.36
CA GLU A 209 18.30 29.25 20.75
C GLU A 209 18.79 27.79 20.67
N GLY A 210 17.96 26.83 21.08
CA GLY A 210 18.29 25.40 21.09
C GLY A 210 19.25 25.01 22.21
N ARG A 211 19.29 25.75 23.32
CA ARG A 211 20.14 25.49 24.48
C ARG A 211 19.35 24.85 25.61
N GLY A 212 19.98 23.89 26.27
CA GLY A 212 19.49 23.23 27.47
C GLY A 212 20.57 23.25 28.54
N ARG A 213 20.16 23.45 29.80
CA ARG A 213 21.06 23.37 30.96
C ARG A 213 20.61 22.23 31.86
N LEU A 214 21.56 21.41 32.25
CA LEU A 214 21.34 20.26 33.12
C LEU A 214 22.32 20.32 34.30
N ARG A 215 21.83 20.03 35.51
CA ARG A 215 22.70 19.74 36.64
C ARG A 215 22.99 18.26 36.67
N LEU A 216 24.26 17.90 36.54
CA LEU A 216 24.72 16.53 36.62
C LEU A 216 24.56 16.02 38.06
N PRO A 217 24.23 14.73 38.23
CA PRO A 217 24.18 14.13 39.55
C PRO A 217 25.56 14.20 40.22
N PRO A 218 25.62 14.23 41.57
CA PRO A 218 26.89 14.22 42.28
C PRO A 218 27.74 13.04 41.83
N ALA A 219 29.04 13.28 41.64
CA ALA A 219 29.97 12.23 41.28
C ALA A 219 29.94 11.14 42.39
N PRO A 220 29.90 9.84 42.04
CA PRO A 220 29.96 8.79 43.04
C PRO A 220 31.25 8.94 43.84
N GLU A 221 31.13 9.07 45.16
CA GLU A 221 32.26 9.10 46.09
C GLU A 221 32.94 7.73 46.06
N ALA A 222 34.18 7.68 45.57
CA ALA A 222 35.11 6.56 45.66
C ALA A 222 34.59 5.18 45.15
N GLY A 223 34.83 4.92 43.87
CA GLY A 223 34.92 3.58 43.28
C GLY A 223 35.82 3.64 42.04
N PRO A 224 36.36 2.51 41.54
CA PRO A 224 37.13 2.50 40.30
C PRO A 224 36.29 3.16 39.22
N HIS A 225 36.73 4.33 38.76
CA HIS A 225 35.96 5.17 37.83
C HIS A 225 35.56 4.28 36.65
N PRO A 226 34.26 3.98 36.44
CA PRO A 226 33.87 3.26 35.25
C PRO A 226 34.30 4.14 34.08
N ALA A 227 35.16 3.61 33.23
CA ALA A 227 35.70 4.33 32.10
C ALA A 227 34.58 5.03 31.32
N GLY A 228 34.54 6.36 31.39
CA GLY A 228 33.66 7.23 30.62
C GLY A 228 32.20 7.21 31.04
N MET A 229 31.85 8.07 32.02
CA MET A 229 30.47 8.52 32.14
C MET A 229 30.10 9.23 30.83
N SER A 230 29.03 8.80 30.18
CA SER A 230 28.59 9.40 28.93
C SER A 230 27.14 9.80 29.00
N ALA A 231 26.87 11.04 28.62
CA ALA A 231 25.54 11.59 28.47
C ALA A 231 25.01 11.21 27.10
N PHE A 232 23.88 10.53 27.03
CA PHE A 232 23.20 10.31 25.76
C PHE A 232 22.20 11.42 25.53
N VAL A 233 22.34 12.21 24.46
CA VAL A 233 21.38 13.26 24.08
C VAL A 233 20.45 12.72 23.01
N GLY A 234 19.21 12.43 23.40
CA GLY A 234 18.16 11.93 22.51
C GLY A 234 17.33 13.03 21.85
N PHE A 235 17.07 12.93 20.54
CA PHE A 235 16.18 13.83 19.79
C PHE A 235 14.81 13.23 19.50
N ASP A 236 14.75 11.91 19.41
CA ASP A 236 13.55 11.09 19.34
C ASP A 236 13.81 9.75 20.07
N ARG A 237 12.81 8.85 20.12
CA ARG A 237 12.95 7.57 20.83
C ARG A 237 14.07 6.66 20.29
N ASN A 238 14.54 6.90 19.06
CA ASN A 238 15.44 6.02 18.32
C ASN A 238 16.81 6.65 18.01
N ARG A 239 17.02 7.94 18.33
CA ARG A 239 18.26 8.66 18.00
C ARG A 239 18.83 9.34 19.23
N ALA A 240 20.02 8.88 19.65
CA ALA A 240 20.76 9.46 20.76
C ALA A 240 22.25 9.63 20.42
N VAL A 241 22.83 10.75 20.83
CA VAL A 241 24.26 11.06 20.69
C VAL A 241 24.98 10.79 21.99
N ARG A 242 26.10 10.09 21.93
CA ARG A 242 26.98 9.96 23.09
C ARG A 242 27.86 11.20 23.23
N ILE A 243 27.70 11.93 24.32
CA ILE A 243 28.57 13.03 24.75
C ILE A 243 29.50 12.49 25.85
N PRO A 244 30.82 12.64 25.71
CA PRO A 244 31.74 12.29 26.79
C PRO A 244 31.58 13.29 27.94
N VAL A 245 31.44 12.78 29.16
CA VAL A 245 31.33 13.62 30.36
C VAL A 245 32.57 13.40 31.21
N VAL A 246 33.22 14.48 31.64
CA VAL A 246 34.51 14.43 32.33
C VAL A 246 34.28 14.36 33.84
N THR A 247 34.64 13.24 34.46
CA THR A 247 34.62 13.01 35.91
C THR A 247 36.03 13.05 36.51
N PRO A 248 36.23 13.50 37.77
CA PRO A 248 35.22 13.98 38.73
C PRO A 248 34.78 15.45 38.49
N TYR A 249 33.55 15.77 38.88
CA TYR A 249 32.95 17.12 38.74
C TYR A 249 33.39 18.10 39.84
N GLY A 250 34.14 17.62 40.83
CA GLY A 250 34.53 18.39 42.01
C GLY A 250 35.81 19.19 41.82
N ALA A 251 35.70 20.52 41.98
CA ALA A 251 36.70 21.53 42.36
C ALA A 251 38.11 21.60 41.70
N THR A 252 38.57 20.61 40.96
CA THR A 252 39.95 20.54 40.43
C THR A 252 40.04 20.67 38.90
N ALA A 253 38.91 20.68 38.19
CA ALA A 253 38.90 20.94 36.75
C ALA A 253 39.15 22.43 36.48
N ARG A 254 40.41 22.79 36.17
CA ARG A 254 40.82 24.19 35.87
C ARG A 254 40.25 24.74 34.55
N ALA A 255 39.69 23.90 33.68
CA ALA A 255 39.16 24.30 32.37
C ALA A 255 37.82 23.61 32.07
N PRO A 256 36.87 24.31 31.39
CA PRO A 256 35.64 23.68 30.94
C PRO A 256 35.95 22.57 29.93
N SER A 257 35.31 21.41 30.05
CA SER A 257 35.30 20.44 28.96
C SER A 257 34.29 20.91 27.91
N GLN A 258 34.69 20.92 26.66
CA GLN A 258 33.84 21.34 25.55
C GLN A 258 34.12 20.51 24.32
N GLY A 259 33.11 20.34 23.49
CA GLY A 259 33.25 19.63 22.24
C GLY A 259 32.05 19.80 21.33
N VAL A 260 32.19 19.26 20.13
CA VAL A 260 31.17 19.30 19.10
C VAL A 260 30.96 17.87 18.62
N VAL A 261 29.70 17.43 18.62
CA VAL A 261 29.33 16.13 18.06
C VAL A 261 28.33 16.34 16.94
N THR A 262 28.64 15.79 15.77
CA THR A 262 27.75 15.84 14.61
C THR A 262 26.89 14.59 14.56
N LEU A 263 25.58 14.79 14.47
CA LEU A 263 24.63 13.76 14.11
C LEU A 263 24.51 13.67 12.61
N GLU A 264 24.69 12.46 12.10
CA GLU A 264 24.41 12.17 10.70
C GLU A 264 22.96 12.56 10.36
N PRO A 265 22.76 13.23 9.22
CA PRO A 265 21.43 13.57 8.75
C PRO A 265 20.62 12.31 8.54
N ALA A 266 19.47 12.24 9.20
CA ALA A 266 18.59 11.13 8.96
C ALA A 266 17.59 11.49 7.87
N ARG A 267 17.48 10.58 6.89
CA ARG A 267 16.57 10.75 5.76
C ARG A 267 15.12 10.82 6.22
N ILE A 268 14.43 11.83 5.71
CA ILE A 268 13.00 12.01 5.85
C ILE A 268 12.39 11.49 4.56
N ARG A 269 11.58 10.43 4.67
CA ARG A 269 10.85 9.94 3.51
C ARG A 269 9.85 11.01 3.07
N PRO A 270 9.88 11.45 1.80
CA PRO A 270 8.90 12.37 1.32
C PRO A 270 7.52 11.68 1.24
N PRO A 271 6.42 12.44 1.40
CA PRO A 271 5.07 11.89 1.41
C PRO A 271 4.63 11.27 0.08
N TRP A 272 5.36 11.53 -1.02
CA TRP A 272 5.07 10.99 -2.35
C TRP A 272 5.94 9.78 -2.74
N GLU A 273 6.90 9.37 -1.91
CA GLU A 273 7.68 8.15 -2.17
C GLU A 273 6.84 6.94 -1.76
N ILE A 274 6.24 6.29 -2.76
CA ILE A 274 5.54 5.02 -2.58
C ILE A 274 6.60 3.98 -2.23
N SER A 275 6.47 3.33 -1.08
CA SER A 275 7.32 2.20 -0.70
C SER A 275 7.28 1.15 -1.81
N ASP A 276 8.44 0.66 -2.26
CA ASP A 276 8.54 -0.43 -3.23
C ASP A 276 7.81 -1.72 -2.76
N GLU A 277 7.42 -1.78 -1.47
CA GLU A 277 6.59 -2.84 -0.90
C GLU A 277 5.09 -2.73 -1.20
N GLY A 278 4.64 -1.72 -1.97
CA GLY A 278 3.23 -1.59 -2.36
C GLY A 278 2.26 -1.31 -1.19
N LYS A 279 2.79 -1.01 0.00
CA LYS A 279 2.00 -0.48 1.12
C LYS A 279 2.01 1.04 1.01
N ALA A 280 0.82 1.61 0.82
CA ALA A 280 0.62 3.03 1.06
C ALA A 280 1.00 3.36 2.52
N PRO A 281 1.56 4.55 2.79
CA PRO A 281 1.89 4.99 4.14
C PRO A 281 0.67 5.01 5.07
#